data_AF-A0A1Q5QVC5-F1
#
_entry.id   AF-A0A1Q5QVC5-F1
#
_cell.length_a   1.000
_cell.length_b   1.000
_cell.length_c   1.000
_cell.angle_alpha   90.00
_cell.angle_beta   90.00
_cell.angle_gamma   90.00
#
_symmetry.space_group_name_H-M   'P 1'
#
loop_
_entity.id
_entity.type
_entity.pdbx_description
1 polymer ?
#
loop_
_entity_poly.entity_id
_entity_poly.type
_entity_poly.pdbx_seq_one_letter_code
_entity_poly.pdbx_strand_id
1 'polypeptide(L)' 'ARISGTVAADALSRRTARGALRFGMPSGVLTVDADVVQSASTWDARSGSFYRTARRLFDGRVWVPSADSD' A
#
# COMPACT_ATOMS: atom_id res chain seq x y z
N ALA A 1 -1.30 -10.17 -0.36
CA ALA A 1 -1.92 -11.32 0.31
C ALA A 1 -3.14 -11.90 -0.43
N ARG A 2 -3.55 -11.34 -1.59
CA ARG A 2 -4.66 -11.89 -2.42
C ARG A 2 -4.20 -12.80 -3.57
N ILE A 3 -2.88 -12.92 -3.75
CA ILE A 3 -2.24 -13.82 -4.71
C ILE A 3 -1.80 -15.06 -3.92
N SER A 4 -2.42 -16.20 -4.20
CA SER A 4 -2.10 -17.48 -3.56
C SER A 4 -0.66 -17.91 -3.86
N GLY A 5 0.00 -18.55 -2.90
CA GLY A 5 1.39 -19.01 -3.03
C GLY A 5 2.43 -17.92 -2.79
N THR A 6 2.00 -16.70 -2.44
CA THR A 6 2.92 -15.67 -1.94
C THR A 6 3.08 -15.78 -0.43
N VAL A 7 4.26 -15.46 0.09
CA VAL A 7 4.53 -15.40 1.54
C VAL A 7 3.50 -14.53 2.27
N ALA A 8 3.08 -13.43 1.66
CA ALA A 8 2.08 -12.55 2.25
C ALA A 8 0.69 -13.21 2.36
N ALA A 9 0.32 -14.12 1.45
CA ALA A 9 -0.90 -14.90 1.55
C ALA A 9 -0.75 -16.02 2.61
N ASP A 10 0.41 -16.67 2.65
CA ASP A 10 0.69 -17.75 3.60
C ASP A 10 0.76 -17.27 5.05
N ALA A 11 1.17 -16.02 5.26
CA ALA A 11 1.21 -15.37 6.57
C ALA A 11 -0.18 -14.99 7.12
N LEU A 12 -1.25 -15.10 6.33
CA LEU A 12 -2.61 -14.79 6.81
C LEU A 12 -3.10 -15.85 7.81
N SER A 13 -3.81 -15.41 8.84
CA SER A 13 -4.50 -16.34 9.74
C SER A 13 -5.58 -17.10 8.98
N ARG A 14 -5.78 -18.39 9.31
CA ARG A 14 -6.89 -19.21 8.80
C ARG A 14 -8.28 -18.64 9.09
N ARG A 15 -8.39 -17.72 10.06
CA ARG A 15 -9.64 -17.04 10.44
C ARG A 15 -9.84 -15.70 9.74
N THR A 16 -8.95 -15.32 8.84
CA THR A 16 -9.05 -14.06 8.08
C THR A 16 -10.27 -14.13 7.17
N ALA A 17 -11.27 -13.27 7.43
CA ALA A 17 -12.47 -13.18 6.62
C ALA A 17 -12.14 -12.67 5.19
N ARG A 18 -13.05 -12.95 4.25
CA ARG A 18 -13.03 -12.27 2.94
C ARG A 18 -13.42 -10.81 3.15
N GLY A 19 -12.63 -9.87 2.61
CA GLY A 19 -12.81 -8.41 2.78
C GLY A 19 -11.52 -7.67 3.14
N ALA A 20 -11.61 -6.46 3.67
CA ALA A 20 -10.42 -5.68 4.02
C ALA A 20 -9.51 -6.41 5.02
N LEU A 21 -8.19 -6.34 4.80
CA LEU A 21 -7.15 -6.90 5.64
C LEU A 21 -6.60 -5.84 6.61
N ARG A 22 -6.09 -6.29 7.76
CA ARG A 22 -5.43 -5.42 8.75
C ARG A 22 -3.97 -5.82 8.89
N PHE A 23 -3.06 -4.92 8.54
CA PHE A 23 -1.61 -5.13 8.65
C PHE A 23 -1.05 -4.47 9.90
N GLY A 24 -0.40 -5.25 10.75
CA GLY A 24 0.36 -4.74 11.90
C GLY A 24 1.72 -4.20 11.45
N MET A 25 2.07 -3.02 11.95
CA MET A 25 3.34 -2.31 11.72
C MET A 25 3.84 -1.74 13.04
N PRO A 26 5.12 -1.36 13.16
CA PRO A 26 5.66 -0.79 14.40
C PRO A 26 4.87 0.42 14.92
N SER A 27 4.27 1.21 14.03
CA SER A 27 3.50 2.40 14.36
C SER A 27 1.97 2.18 14.47
N GLY A 28 1.48 0.95 14.37
CA GLY A 28 0.05 0.64 14.53
C GLY A 28 -0.49 -0.36 13.51
N VAL A 29 -1.74 -0.19 13.10
CA VAL A 29 -2.45 -1.10 12.19
C VAL A 29 -3.04 -0.33 11.01
N LEU A 30 -2.80 -0.80 9.79
CA LEU A 30 -3.41 -0.26 8.57
C LEU A 30 -4.45 -1.23 8.02
N THR A 31 -5.64 -0.71 7.74
CA THR A 31 -6.69 -1.44 7.02
C THR A 31 -6.51 -1.20 5.52
N VAL A 32 -6.41 -2.27 4.75
CA VAL A 32 -6.22 -2.24 3.30
C VAL A 32 -7.22 -3.17 2.63
N ASP A 33 -7.53 -2.94 1.37
CA ASP A 33 -8.19 -3.93 0.53
C ASP A 33 -7.48 -4.05 -0.83
N ALA A 34 -7.64 -5.20 -1.48
CA ALA A 34 -7.10 -5.43 -2.80
C ALA A 34 -8.03 -6.35 -3.58
N ASP A 35 -8.34 -5.93 -4.81
CA ASP A 35 -9.10 -6.71 -5.76
C ASP A 35 -8.14 -7.31 -6.79
N VAL A 36 -7.96 -8.62 -6.72
CA VAL A 36 -7.05 -9.37 -7.57
C VAL A 36 -7.79 -10.57 -8.14
N VAL A 37 -7.72 -10.74 -9.45
CA VAL A 37 -8.35 -11.84 -10.18
C VAL A 37 -7.26 -12.68 -10.84
N GLN A 38 -7.43 -14.00 -10.84
CA GLN A 38 -6.60 -14.90 -11.63
C GLN A 38 -7.34 -15.24 -12.92
N SER A 39 -6.74 -14.93 -14.07
CA SER A 39 -7.24 -15.34 -15.38
C SER A 39 -6.21 -16.27 -16.02
N ALA A 40 -6.62 -17.50 -16.33
CA ALA A 40 -5.73 -18.58 -16.76
C ALA A 40 -4.51 -18.74 -15.80
N SER A 41 -3.31 -18.43 -16.26
CA SER A 41 -2.05 -18.50 -15.49
C SER A 41 -1.50 -17.14 -15.08
N THR A 42 -2.26 -16.06 -15.26
CA THR A 42 -1.82 -14.68 -14.97
C THR A 42 -2.68 -14.05 -13.88
N TRP A 43 -2.03 -13.28 -13.01
CA TRP A 43 -2.70 -12.47 -11.99
C TRP A 43 -2.93 -11.06 -12.51
N ASP A 44 -4.15 -10.57 -12.34
CA ASP A 44 -4.55 -9.19 -12.64
C ASP A 44 -4.96 -8.48 -11.34
N ALA A 45 -4.23 -7.40 -11.01
CA ALA A 45 -4.49 -6.59 -9.84
C ALA A 45 -5.31 -5.36 -10.23
N ARG A 46 -6.64 -5.48 -10.15
CA ARG A 46 -7.59 -4.44 -10.58
C ARG A 46 -7.55 -3.21 -9.68
N SER A 47 -7.38 -3.41 -8.37
CA SER A 47 -7.24 -2.30 -7.44
C SER A 47 -6.53 -2.69 -6.13
N GLY A 48 -5.97 -1.69 -5.48
CA GLY A 48 -5.52 -1.74 -4.09
C GLY A 48 -5.89 -0.43 -3.42
N SER A 49 -6.48 -0.48 -2.23
CA SER A 49 -7.03 0.70 -1.56
C SER A 49 -6.73 0.71 -0.05
N PHE A 50 -6.57 1.91 0.48
CA PHE A 50 -6.42 2.19 1.91
C PHE A 50 -6.69 3.67 2.18
N TYR A 51 -7.07 3.99 3.41
CA TYR A 51 -7.32 5.37 3.80
C TYR A 51 -6.02 6.10 4.14
N ARG A 52 -5.94 7.36 3.75
CA ARG A 52 -4.85 8.28 4.08
C ARG A 52 -5.39 9.65 4.45
N THR A 53 -4.62 10.36 5.24
CA THR A 53 -4.83 11.76 5.56
C THR A 53 -3.77 12.59 4.86
N ALA A 54 -4.15 13.76 4.36
CA ALA A 54 -3.22 14.74 3.79
C ALA A 54 -3.48 16.11 4.41
N ARG A 55 -2.42 16.90 4.59
CA ARG A 55 -2.48 18.28 5.08
C ARG A 55 -1.44 19.11 4.35
N ARG A 56 -1.83 20.28 3.84
CA ARG A 56 -0.86 21.26 3.31
C ARG A 56 0.00 21.76 4.48
N LEU A 57 1.32 21.57 4.38
CA LEU A 57 2.28 22.01 5.40
C LEU A 57 2.93 23.35 5.07
N PHE A 58 3.20 23.59 3.78
CA PHE A 58 3.80 24.81 3.28
C PHE A 58 3.25 25.15 1.90
N ASP A 59 3.15 26.44 1.61
CA ASP A 59 2.80 26.99 0.30
C ASP A 59 3.68 28.21 0.07
N GLY A 60 4.57 28.15 -0.93
CA GLY A 60 5.60 29.16 -1.14
C GLY A 60 6.76 28.66 -2.01
N ARG A 61 7.92 29.30 -1.88
CA ARG A 61 9.12 28.99 -2.68
C ARG A 61 10.23 28.40 -1.81
N VAL A 62 10.86 27.36 -2.33
CA VAL A 62 12.15 26.85 -1.83
C VAL A 62 13.22 27.40 -2.76
N TRP A 63 14.19 28.13 -2.23
CA TRP A 63 15.35 28.63 -2.97
C TRP A 63 16.52 27.65 -2.80
N VAL A 64 17.27 27.42 -3.87
CA VAL A 64 18.47 26.56 -3.88
C VAL A 64 19.67 27.38 -4.36
N PRO A 65 20.92 27.02 -3.98
CA PRO A 65 22.11 27.73 -4.45
C PRO A 65 22.21 27.74 -5.98
N SER A 66 22.70 28.83 -6.57
CA SER A 66 23.14 28.86 -7.96
C SER A 66 24.41 28.04 -8.13
N ALA A 67 24.54 27.30 -9.23
CA ALA A 67 25.68 26.43 -9.50
C ALA A 67 27.02 27.17 -9.65
N ASP A 68 27.01 28.50 -9.70
CA ASP A 68 28.21 29.33 -9.79
C ASP A 68 28.60 29.88 -8.42
N SER A 69 29.51 29.16 -7.79
CA SER A 69 30.48 29.71 -6.86
C SER A 69 31.85 29.57 -7.54
N ASP A 70 32.24 30.61 -8.26
CA ASP A 70 33.62 30.86 -8.71
C ASP A 70 34.15 32.05 -7.91
#